data_AF-A0A7W7G3Y5-F1
#
_entry.id   AF-A0A7W7G3Y5-F1
#
_cell.length_a   1.000
_cell.length_b   1.000
_cell.length_c   1.000
_cell.angle_alpha   90.00
_cell.angle_beta   90.00
_cell.angle_gamma   90.00
#
_symmetry.space_group_name_H-M   'P 1'
#
loop_
_entity.id
_entity.type
_entity.pdbx_description
1 polymer ?
#
loop_
_entity_poly.entity_id
_entity_poly.type
_entity_poly.pdbx_seq_one_letter_code
_entity_poly.pdbx_strand_id
1 'polypeptide(L)'
;MPQAAEDEPGTLASTIATLRLILGWACAALGVLNLAMGLTSATYVTFHVMLLVTGVLLLGPGRAGRPLPGFAALTGLAVALAGLIGTALPALAVECCSGGYANRHGFPFTMLARDPGGWRFDPGRTVADLVFWLCAGVVVALLVARVRPAPAPTTRPRRAESPWGRPAGHAEPRSTGRHARPDRSRAADDENVGGLP
;
A
#
# COMPACT_ATOMS: atom_id res chain seq x y z
N MET A 1 -1.36 -7.83 40.83
CA MET A 1 -0.42 -7.76 39.69
C MET A 1 -1.24 -7.37 38.47
N PRO A 2 -1.01 -6.20 37.87
CA PRO A 2 -1.75 -5.76 36.69
C PRO A 2 -1.34 -6.63 35.50
N GLN A 3 -2.31 -7.32 34.90
CA GLN A 3 -2.17 -7.97 33.60
C GLN A 3 -1.79 -6.88 32.59
N ALA A 4 -0.56 -6.95 32.07
CA ALA A 4 -0.20 -6.23 30.86
C ALA A 4 -1.22 -6.67 29.80
N ALA A 5 -1.96 -5.71 29.27
CA ALA A 5 -2.83 -5.93 28.12
C ALA A 5 -1.96 -6.54 27.02
N GLU A 6 -2.17 -7.82 26.75
CA GLU A 6 -1.67 -8.43 25.54
C GLU A 6 -2.36 -7.67 24.41
N ASP A 7 -1.65 -6.73 23.80
CA ASP A 7 -2.07 -6.05 22.58
C ASP A 7 -2.48 -7.13 21.57
N GLU A 8 -3.79 -7.30 21.37
CA GLU A 8 -4.33 -8.24 20.40
C GLU A 8 -3.68 -7.91 19.06
N PRO A 9 -2.87 -8.83 18.48
CA PRO A 9 -2.15 -8.56 17.23
C PRO A 9 -3.08 -8.24 16.04
N GLY A 10 -4.39 -8.38 16.22
CA GLY A 10 -5.43 -8.03 15.26
C GLY A 10 -5.71 -6.52 15.12
N THR A 11 -5.64 -5.70 16.17
CA THR A 11 -6.07 -4.28 16.11
C THR A 11 -5.06 -3.43 15.33
N LEU A 12 -3.77 -3.59 15.62
CA LEU A 12 -2.69 -2.89 14.93
C LEU A 12 -2.57 -3.34 13.47
N ALA A 13 -2.70 -4.64 13.19
CA ALA A 13 -2.69 -5.15 11.82
C ALA A 13 -3.88 -4.63 11.01
N SER A 14 -5.07 -4.57 11.60
CA SER A 14 -6.28 -3.99 10.98
C SER A 14 -6.12 -2.49 10.72
N THR A 15 -5.57 -1.75 11.68
CA THR A 15 -5.33 -0.31 11.55
C THR A 15 -4.34 -0.01 10.44
N ILE A 16 -3.23 -0.75 10.38
CA ILE A 16 -2.23 -0.62 9.31
C ILE A 16 -2.84 -0.98 7.95
N ALA A 17 -3.64 -2.04 7.86
CA ALA A 17 -4.30 -2.42 6.61
C ALA A 17 -5.27 -1.32 6.14
N THR A 18 -6.04 -0.73 7.07
CA THR A 18 -6.98 0.35 6.78
C THR A 18 -6.25 1.62 6.33
N LEU A 19 -5.20 2.03 7.06
CA LEU A 19 -4.39 3.19 6.71
C LEU A 19 -3.75 3.03 5.33
N ARG A 20 -3.23 1.84 5.03
CA ARG A 20 -2.67 1.50 3.72
C ARG A 20 -3.70 1.67 2.61
N LEU A 21 -4.94 1.22 2.82
CA LEU A 21 -6.01 1.36 1.82
C LEU A 21 -6.40 2.82 1.61
N ILE A 22 -6.57 3.58 2.69
CA ILE A 22 -6.89 5.01 2.65
C ILE A 22 -5.79 5.76 1.89
N LEU A 23 -4.53 5.54 2.27
CA LEU A 23 -3.39 6.19 1.63
C LEU A 23 -3.24 5.75 0.17
N GLY A 24 -3.43 4.46 -0.13
CA GLY A 24 -3.39 3.93 -1.49
C GLY A 24 -4.41 4.59 -2.41
N TRP A 25 -5.67 4.69 -1.96
CA TRP A 25 -6.73 5.37 -2.70
C TRP A 25 -6.49 6.87 -2.83
N ALA A 26 -6.07 7.55 -1.76
CA ALA A 26 -5.76 8.97 -1.80
C ALA A 26 -4.65 9.28 -2.83
N CYS A 27 -3.54 8.55 -2.78
CA CYS A 27 -2.44 8.71 -3.72
C CYS A 27 -2.85 8.41 -5.18
N ALA A 28 -3.62 7.33 -5.40
CA ALA A 28 -4.10 6.98 -6.74
C ALA A 28 -5.07 8.03 -7.30
N ALA A 29 -6.05 8.47 -6.50
CA ALA A 29 -7.02 9.48 -6.92
C ALA A 29 -6.35 10.81 -7.24
N LEU A 30 -5.45 11.28 -6.38
CA LEU A 30 -4.66 12.50 -6.62
C LEU A 30 -3.79 12.36 -7.86
N GLY A 31 -3.11 11.23 -8.04
CA GLY A 31 -2.29 10.97 -9.23
C GLY A 31 -3.11 11.02 -10.51
N VAL A 32 -4.20 10.24 -10.59
CA VAL A 32 -5.07 10.17 -11.77
C VAL A 32 -5.71 11.52 -12.09
N LEU A 33 -6.31 12.19 -11.10
CA LEU A 33 -7.02 13.45 -11.33
C LEU A 33 -6.08 14.53 -11.86
N ASN A 34 -4.91 14.68 -11.25
CA ASN A 34 -3.95 15.72 -11.66
C ASN A 34 -3.27 15.40 -13.00
N LEU A 35 -3.03 14.13 -13.32
CA LEU A 35 -2.56 13.75 -14.66
C LEU A 35 -3.64 13.98 -15.72
N ALA A 36 -4.91 13.71 -15.41
CA ALA A 36 -6.02 13.95 -16.31
C ALA A 36 -6.27 15.44 -16.60
N MET A 37 -5.91 16.34 -15.67
CA MET A 37 -5.97 17.79 -15.87
C MET A 37 -4.93 18.32 -16.88
N GLY A 38 -4.04 17.46 -17.41
CA GLY A 38 -3.17 17.82 -18.55
C GLY A 38 -2.02 18.76 -18.20
N LEU A 39 -1.47 18.64 -16.99
CA LEU A 39 -0.40 19.50 -16.51
C LEU A 39 0.93 19.16 -17.19
N THR A 40 1.56 20.17 -17.82
CA THR A 40 2.60 19.98 -18.84
C THR A 40 4.04 19.99 -18.33
N SER A 41 4.29 20.44 -17.09
CA SER A 41 5.64 20.45 -16.54
C SER A 41 6.11 19.01 -16.24
N ALA A 42 7.24 18.60 -16.81
CA ALA A 42 7.82 17.27 -16.57
C ALA A 42 7.99 16.95 -15.08
N THR A 43 8.31 17.95 -14.27
CA THR A 43 8.43 17.80 -12.81
C THR A 43 7.11 17.50 -12.13
N TYR A 44 6.05 18.19 -12.56
CA TYR A 44 4.70 17.97 -12.06
C TYR A 44 4.21 16.56 -12.46
N VAL A 45 4.42 16.16 -13.71
CA VAL A 45 4.08 14.81 -14.19
C VAL A 45 4.81 13.75 -13.37
N THR A 46 6.11 13.92 -13.14
CA THR A 46 6.93 12.95 -12.37
C THR A 46 6.42 12.77 -10.94
N PHE A 47 6.08 13.86 -10.25
CA PHE A 47 5.51 13.80 -8.90
C PHE A 47 4.18 13.00 -8.88
N HIS A 48 3.28 13.27 -9.82
CA HIS A 48 1.98 12.60 -9.85
C HIS A 48 2.06 11.15 -10.31
N VAL A 49 3.00 10.82 -11.21
CA VAL A 49 3.32 9.44 -11.56
C VAL A 49 3.85 8.69 -10.34
N MET A 50 4.74 9.29 -9.54
CA MET A 50 5.24 8.67 -8.31
C MET A 50 4.10 8.43 -7.30
N LEU A 51 3.20 9.40 -7.10
CA LEU A 51 1.99 9.24 -6.28
C LEU A 51 1.12 8.10 -6.81
N LEU A 52 0.86 8.06 -8.11
CA LEU A 52 0.03 7.04 -8.73
C LEU A 52 0.63 5.64 -8.55
N VAL A 53 1.93 5.48 -8.84
CA VAL A 53 2.65 4.21 -8.66
C VAL A 53 2.61 3.78 -7.20
N THR A 54 2.83 4.70 -6.27
CA THR A 54 2.74 4.41 -4.82
C THR A 54 1.33 3.97 -4.44
N GLY A 55 0.31 4.67 -4.91
CA GLY A 55 -1.10 4.32 -4.68
C GLY A 55 -1.43 2.92 -5.19
N VAL A 56 -1.07 2.61 -6.44
CA VAL A 56 -1.29 1.28 -7.04
C VAL A 56 -0.55 0.18 -6.28
N LEU A 57 0.70 0.43 -5.85
CA LEU A 57 1.46 -0.55 -5.06
C LEU A 57 0.85 -0.81 -3.69
N LEU A 58 0.30 0.24 -3.04
CA LEU A 58 -0.43 0.12 -1.78
C LEU A 58 -1.79 -0.58 -1.97
N LEU A 59 -2.48 -0.39 -3.10
CA LEU A 59 -3.73 -1.11 -3.38
C LEU A 59 -3.51 -2.55 -3.87
N GLY A 60 -2.32 -2.86 -4.39
CA GLY A 60 -2.03 -4.14 -5.00
C GLY A 60 -2.19 -5.34 -4.05
N PRO A 61 -2.61 -6.51 -4.57
CA PRO A 61 -2.80 -7.73 -3.77
C PRO A 61 -1.44 -8.21 -3.27
N GLY A 62 -1.09 -7.83 -2.04
CA GLY A 62 0.24 -8.08 -1.50
C GLY A 62 0.28 -7.87 -0.01
N ARG A 63 0.03 -8.96 0.74
CA ARG A 63 0.31 -9.11 2.16
C ARG A 63 -0.23 -7.98 3.05
N ALA A 64 -1.53 -7.73 3.00
CA ALA A 64 -2.20 -7.02 4.09
C ALA A 64 -1.86 -7.74 5.41
N GLY A 65 -1.21 -7.04 6.34
CA GLY A 65 -0.89 -7.56 7.68
C GLY A 65 0.42 -8.36 7.85
N ARG A 66 1.25 -8.60 6.81
CA ARG A 66 2.62 -9.07 7.09
C ARG A 66 3.59 -7.90 7.24
N PRO A 67 4.43 -7.90 8.29
CA PRO A 67 5.46 -6.88 8.44
C PRO A 67 6.43 -6.93 7.25
N LEU A 68 6.90 -5.75 6.81
CA LEU A 68 7.97 -5.67 5.83
C LEU A 68 9.25 -6.27 6.45
N PRO A 69 10.06 -7.01 5.67
CA PRO A 69 11.38 -7.42 6.15
C PRO A 69 12.19 -6.18 6.55
N GLY A 70 12.87 -6.22 7.69
CA GLY A 70 13.59 -5.06 8.24
C GLY A 70 14.55 -4.42 7.25
N PHE A 71 15.24 -5.22 6.43
CA PHE A 71 16.11 -4.71 5.37
C PHE A 71 15.35 -3.92 4.27
N ALA A 72 14.14 -4.33 3.89
CA ALA A 72 13.33 -3.59 2.93
C ALA A 72 12.83 -2.26 3.51
N ALA A 73 12.45 -2.25 4.79
CA ALA A 73 12.08 -1.03 5.48
C ALA A 73 13.26 -0.06 5.59
N LEU A 74 14.45 -0.56 5.95
CA LEU A 74 15.68 0.24 6.05
C LEU A 74 16.11 0.83 4.69
N THR A 75 16.03 0.05 3.62
CA THR A 75 16.39 0.53 2.27
C THR A 75 15.42 1.61 1.78
N GLY A 76 14.11 1.44 1.99
CA GLY A 76 13.14 2.48 1.70
C GLY A 76 13.35 3.76 2.52
N LEU A 77 13.60 3.61 3.83
CA LEU A 77 13.91 4.74 4.71
C LEU A 77 15.18 5.47 4.29
N ALA A 78 16.24 4.72 3.93
CA ALA A 78 17.48 5.29 3.45
C ALA A 78 17.28 6.12 2.18
N VAL A 79 16.46 5.65 1.23
CA VAL A 79 16.14 6.41 0.02
C VAL A 79 15.35 7.68 0.34
N ALA A 80 14.35 7.58 1.23
CA ALA A 80 13.57 8.75 1.64
C ALA A 80 14.46 9.82 2.30
N LEU A 81 15.34 9.42 3.23
CA LEU A 81 16.25 10.32 3.92
C LEU A 81 17.32 10.91 2.99
N ALA A 82 17.95 10.07 2.15
CA ALA A 82 18.96 10.53 1.21
C ALA A 82 18.38 11.55 0.23
N GLY A 83 17.17 11.30 -0.26
CA GLY A 83 16.44 12.22 -1.11
C GLY A 83 16.11 13.55 -0.42
N LEU A 84 15.59 13.49 0.81
CA LEU A 84 15.32 14.67 1.64
C LEU A 84 16.57 15.51 1.91
N ILE A 85 17.68 14.87 2.26
CA ILE A 85 18.97 15.54 2.46
C ILE A 85 19.44 16.16 1.14
N GLY A 86 19.30 15.45 0.03
CA GLY A 86 19.60 15.97 -1.30
C GLY A 86 18.80 17.23 -1.64
N THR A 87 17.51 17.26 -1.31
CA THR A 87 16.65 18.46 -1.48
C THR A 87 16.92 19.59 -0.50
N ALA A 88 17.53 19.29 0.64
CA ALA A 88 17.91 20.31 1.60
C ALA A 88 19.20 21.05 1.18
N LEU A 89 19.98 20.50 0.23
CA LEU A 89 21.16 21.17 -0.29
C LEU A 89 20.77 22.44 -1.06
N PRO A 90 21.33 23.61 -0.70
CA PRO A 90 20.99 24.84 -1.36
C PRO A 90 21.51 24.84 -2.80
N ALA A 91 20.66 25.21 -3.76
CA ALA A 91 21.11 25.50 -5.11
C ALA A 91 21.96 26.77 -5.09
N LEU A 92 23.26 26.64 -5.38
CA LEU A 92 24.21 27.76 -5.42
C LEU A 92 24.32 28.41 -6.81
N ALA A 93 23.78 27.76 -7.84
CA ALA A 93 23.81 28.26 -9.21
C ALA A 93 22.68 29.29 -9.42
N VAL A 94 23.01 30.56 -9.22
CA VAL A 94 22.16 31.69 -9.58
C VAL A 94 22.45 32.03 -11.04
N GLU A 95 21.72 31.44 -11.98
CA GLU A 95 21.74 31.94 -13.36
C GLU A 95 20.94 33.25 -13.41
N CYS A 96 21.56 34.31 -12.92
CA CYS A 96 21.14 35.68 -13.17
C CYS A 96 21.00 35.84 -14.69
N CYS A 97 19.82 36.27 -15.13
CA CYS A 97 19.42 36.58 -16.50
C CYS A 97 18.56 35.53 -17.24
N SER A 98 18.21 34.39 -16.64
CA SER A 98 16.96 33.72 -17.02
C SER A 98 15.81 34.37 -16.24
N GLY A 99 14.83 34.95 -16.95
CA GLY A 99 13.76 35.74 -16.34
C GLY A 99 13.10 35.03 -15.14
N GLY A 100 13.37 35.52 -13.94
CA GLY A 100 12.60 35.37 -12.71
C GLY A 100 12.42 33.98 -12.07
N TYR A 101 12.49 32.87 -12.80
CA TYR A 101 11.88 31.62 -12.31
C TYR A 101 12.56 30.31 -12.77
N ALA A 102 13.41 30.29 -13.79
CA ALA A 102 13.79 29.04 -14.48
C ALA A 102 14.53 27.98 -13.62
N ASN A 103 15.46 28.39 -12.74
CA ASN A 103 16.20 27.43 -11.89
C ASN A 103 15.48 27.05 -10.57
N ARG A 104 14.30 27.62 -10.29
CA ARG A 104 13.45 27.18 -9.20
C ARG A 104 12.60 25.95 -9.57
N HIS A 105 12.77 25.36 -10.76
CA HIS A 105 11.84 24.35 -11.28
C HIS A 105 12.43 22.96 -11.49
N GLY A 106 13.69 22.71 -11.09
CA GLY A 106 14.25 21.36 -11.06
C GLY A 106 13.59 20.54 -9.96
N PHE A 107 13.04 19.38 -10.31
CA PHE A 107 12.60 18.37 -9.37
C PHE A 107 13.77 17.42 -9.13
N PRO A 108 14.12 17.10 -7.87
CA PRO A 108 13.39 17.43 -6.64
C PRO A 108 13.65 18.87 -6.16
N PHE A 109 12.70 19.51 -5.46
CA PHE A 109 12.78 20.95 -5.17
C PHE A 109 13.82 21.23 -4.07
N THR A 110 14.54 22.35 -4.17
CA THR A 110 15.45 22.75 -3.09
C THR A 110 14.68 23.48 -1.99
N MET A 111 14.72 22.99 -0.76
CA MET A 111 14.02 23.57 0.40
C MET A 111 14.53 24.97 0.78
N LEU A 112 15.80 25.23 0.51
CA LEU A 112 16.45 26.53 0.69
C LEU A 112 16.94 27.06 -0.67
N ALA A 113 16.36 28.18 -1.09
CA ALA A 113 16.84 28.93 -2.24
C ALA A 113 17.40 30.29 -1.80
N ARG A 114 18.52 30.68 -2.41
CA ARG A 114 19.12 32.01 -2.25
C ARG A 114 18.52 32.92 -3.32
N ASP A 115 17.69 33.87 -2.90
CA ASP A 115 17.19 34.94 -3.77
C ASP A 115 18.10 36.17 -3.70
N PRO A 116 18.04 37.06 -4.71
CA PRO A 116 18.75 38.35 -4.67
C PRO A 116 18.41 39.17 -3.40
N GLY A 117 17.24 38.94 -2.80
CA GLY A 117 16.77 39.57 -1.56
C GLY A 117 16.98 38.74 -0.28
N GLY A 118 17.67 37.60 -0.32
CA GLY A 118 17.97 36.78 0.87
C GLY A 118 17.51 35.33 0.78
N TRP A 119 17.60 34.59 1.89
CA TRP A 119 17.10 33.21 1.98
C TRP A 119 15.58 33.22 2.08
N ARG A 120 14.91 32.40 1.26
CA ARG A 120 13.47 32.16 1.38
C ARG A 120 13.20 30.67 1.54
N PHE A 121 12.32 30.36 2.49
CA PHE A 121 11.80 29.02 2.74
C PHE A 121 10.39 28.93 2.15
N ASP A 122 10.16 27.95 1.27
CA ASP A 122 8.85 27.68 0.69
C ASP A 122 8.26 26.42 1.36
N PRO A 123 7.32 26.57 2.30
CA PRO A 123 6.76 25.43 3.02
C PRO A 123 5.97 24.49 2.09
N GLY A 124 5.33 25.02 1.04
CA GLY A 124 4.54 24.22 0.11
C GLY A 124 5.42 23.23 -0.67
N ARG A 125 6.56 23.71 -1.15
CA ARG A 125 7.56 22.86 -1.84
C ARG A 125 8.20 21.85 -0.90
N THR A 126 8.53 22.27 0.31
CA THR A 126 9.09 21.39 1.34
C THR A 126 8.16 20.22 1.65
N VAL A 127 6.85 20.47 1.77
CA VAL A 127 5.85 19.42 1.97
C VAL A 127 5.76 18.51 0.73
N ALA A 128 5.83 19.07 -0.47
CA ALA A 128 5.82 18.28 -1.70
C ALA A 128 7.03 17.34 -1.81
N ASP A 129 8.25 17.80 -1.50
CA ASP A 129 9.45 16.95 -1.48
C ASP A 129 9.35 15.85 -0.44
N LEU A 130 8.85 16.18 0.77
CA LEU A 130 8.61 15.20 1.81
C LEU A 130 7.69 14.08 1.34
N VAL A 131 6.54 14.45 0.76
CA VAL A 131 5.57 13.49 0.23
C VAL A 131 6.21 12.65 -0.88
N PHE A 132 6.94 13.27 -1.81
CA PHE A 132 7.58 12.55 -2.90
C PHE A 132 8.60 11.53 -2.39
N TRP A 133 9.53 11.94 -1.52
CA TRP A 133 10.59 11.07 -1.05
C TRP A 133 10.09 9.96 -0.14
N LEU A 134 9.04 10.23 0.64
CA LEU A 134 8.33 9.20 1.39
C LEU A 134 7.68 8.18 0.43
N CYS A 135 7.03 8.64 -0.63
CA CYS A 135 6.48 7.77 -1.68
C CYS A 135 7.58 6.94 -2.37
N ALA A 136 8.68 7.57 -2.79
CA ALA A 136 9.82 6.90 -3.41
C ALA A 136 10.40 5.82 -2.48
N GLY A 137 10.58 6.14 -1.19
CA GLY A 137 11.03 5.19 -0.18
C GLY A 137 10.08 4.02 -0.02
N VAL A 138 8.76 4.26 0.03
CA VAL A 138 7.74 3.20 0.07
C VAL A 138 7.80 2.31 -1.17
N VAL A 139 7.91 2.90 -2.37
CA VAL A 139 8.06 2.15 -3.63
C VAL A 139 9.28 1.24 -3.55
N VAL A 140 10.45 1.77 -3.16
CA VAL A 140 11.68 0.99 -3.02
C VAL A 140 11.53 -0.13 -1.99
N ALA A 141 10.98 0.17 -0.81
CA ALA A 141 10.74 -0.84 0.22
C ALA A 141 9.86 -1.98 -0.29
N LEU A 142 8.78 -1.65 -1.00
CA LEU A 142 7.88 -2.64 -1.58
C LEU A 142 8.59 -3.47 -2.65
N LEU A 143 9.37 -2.85 -3.55
CA LEU A 143 10.14 -3.56 -4.57
C LEU A 143 11.17 -4.52 -3.95
N VAL A 144 11.94 -4.06 -2.97
CA VAL A 144 12.93 -4.88 -2.26
C VAL A 144 12.25 -6.04 -1.54
N ALA A 145 11.10 -5.81 -0.89
CA ALA A 145 10.34 -6.86 -0.23
C ALA A 145 9.75 -7.91 -1.19
N ARG A 146 9.54 -7.55 -2.48
CA ARG A 146 9.13 -8.49 -3.53
C ARG A 146 10.29 -9.35 -4.02
N VAL A 147 11.46 -8.74 -4.23
CA VAL A 147 12.67 -9.44 -4.73
C VAL A 147 13.31 -10.33 -3.65
N ARG A 148 13.26 -9.90 -2.38
CA ARG A 148 13.79 -10.64 -1.24
C ARG A 148 12.67 -10.92 -0.24
N PRO A 149 11.77 -11.89 -0.54
CA PRO A 149 10.73 -12.25 0.40
C PRO A 149 11.38 -12.76 1.69
N ALA A 150 10.90 -12.27 2.84
CA ALA A 150 11.30 -12.81 4.13
C ALA A 150 11.08 -14.33 4.14
N PRO A 151 11.98 -15.11 4.76
CA PRO A 151 11.74 -16.53 4.99
C PRO A 151 10.35 -16.69 5.60
N ALA A 152 9.53 -17.58 5.04
CA ALA A 152 8.27 -17.91 5.67
C ALA A 152 8.57 -18.30 7.13
N PRO A 153 7.81 -17.79 8.11
CA PRO A 153 7.97 -18.24 9.48
C PRO A 153 7.89 -19.76 9.43
N THR A 154 9.00 -20.41 9.77
CA THR A 154 9.12 -21.86 9.81
C THR A 154 7.96 -22.32 10.65
N THR A 155 6.95 -22.87 9.98
CA THR A 155 5.89 -23.60 10.65
C THR A 155 6.63 -24.76 11.27
N ARG A 156 6.92 -24.61 12.57
CA ARG A 156 7.63 -25.58 13.38
C ARG A 156 7.04 -26.95 13.03
N PRO A 157 7.85 -27.94 12.64
CA PRO A 157 7.32 -29.24 12.27
C PRO A 157 6.46 -29.73 13.42
N ARG A 158 5.19 -29.99 13.09
CA ARG A 158 4.36 -31.09 13.58
C ARG A 158 4.91 -31.70 14.87
N ARG A 159 4.26 -31.34 15.98
CA ARG A 159 4.04 -32.17 17.18
C ARG A 159 4.93 -33.41 17.20
N ALA A 160 5.96 -33.42 18.06
CA ALA A 160 6.66 -34.64 18.43
C ALA A 160 5.61 -35.69 18.78
N GLU A 161 5.41 -36.64 17.86
CA GLU A 161 4.69 -37.87 18.15
C GLU A 161 5.51 -38.56 19.22
N SER A 162 4.95 -38.62 20.43
CA SER A 162 5.52 -39.44 21.48
C SER A 162 5.53 -40.89 20.96
N PRO A 163 6.59 -41.68 21.22
CA PRO A 163 6.63 -43.09 20.80
C PRO A 163 5.58 -43.98 21.51
N TRP A 164 4.71 -43.41 22.36
CA TRP A 164 3.88 -44.14 23.33
C TRP A 164 2.46 -43.55 23.48
N GLY A 165 1.79 -43.17 22.39
CA GLY A 165 0.42 -42.65 22.43
C GLY A 165 -0.51 -43.35 21.42
N ARG A 166 -1.42 -44.17 21.93
CA ARG A 166 -2.44 -45.00 21.23
C ARG A 166 -3.09 -44.35 19.98
N PRO A 167 -3.46 -45.16 18.97
CA PRO A 167 -4.33 -44.71 17.87
C PRO A 167 -5.77 -44.54 18.39
N ALA A 168 -6.24 -43.31 18.46
CA ALA A 168 -7.68 -43.04 18.58
C ALA A 168 -8.32 -43.19 17.19
N GLY A 169 -8.74 -44.42 16.89
CA GLY A 169 -9.68 -44.69 15.81
C GLY A 169 -11.12 -44.46 16.28
N HIS A 170 -11.85 -43.57 15.59
CA HIS A 170 -13.29 -43.58 15.29
C HIS A 170 -13.58 -42.21 14.62
N ALA A 171 -13.80 -42.17 13.30
CA ALA A 171 -15.12 -42.19 12.64
C ALA A 171 -15.99 -40.99 13.09
N GLU A 172 -16.52 -40.11 12.23
CA GLU A 172 -17.41 -40.42 11.11
C GLU A 172 -17.66 -39.15 10.22
N PRO A 173 -18.63 -39.08 9.27
CA PRO A 173 -18.43 -39.28 7.83
C PRO A 173 -18.67 -38.03 6.94
N ARG A 174 -18.14 -38.11 5.71
CA ARG A 174 -18.50 -37.24 4.58
C ARG A 174 -19.96 -37.48 4.17
N SER A 175 -20.79 -36.43 4.10
CA SER A 175 -22.01 -36.40 3.29
C SER A 175 -21.79 -35.58 2.02
N THR A 176 -21.22 -36.22 1.01
CA THR A 176 -21.33 -35.81 -0.39
C THR A 176 -22.69 -36.23 -0.93
N GLY A 177 -23.69 -35.34 -0.85
CA GLY A 177 -24.99 -35.54 -1.50
C GLY A 177 -24.98 -34.97 -2.93
N ARG A 178 -24.61 -35.78 -3.93
CA ARG A 178 -24.83 -35.47 -5.36
C ARG A 178 -24.95 -36.73 -6.23
N HIS A 179 -26.18 -37.23 -6.41
CA HIS A 179 -26.68 -37.96 -7.58
C HIS A 179 -28.20 -37.68 -7.60
N ALA A 180 -28.85 -37.01 -8.57
CA ALA A 180 -28.85 -37.08 -10.03
C ALA A 180 -29.34 -38.43 -10.60
N ARG A 181 -30.67 -38.63 -10.67
CA ARG A 181 -31.42 -38.88 -11.93
C ARG A 181 -32.96 -38.94 -11.73
N PRO A 182 -33.74 -38.78 -12.82
CA PRO A 182 -35.11 -38.24 -12.87
C PRO A 182 -36.19 -39.32 -13.02
N ASP A 183 -37.45 -38.95 -12.77
CA ASP A 183 -38.56 -39.42 -13.61
C ASP A 183 -39.71 -38.42 -13.70
N ARG A 184 -40.36 -38.40 -14.87
CA ARG A 184 -41.44 -37.52 -15.33
C ARG A 184 -42.78 -38.27 -15.26
N SER A 185 -43.79 -37.65 -14.66
CA SER A 185 -45.23 -37.85 -14.98
C SER A 185 -46.03 -36.83 -14.14
N ARG A 186 -46.42 -35.65 -14.63
CA ARG A 186 -47.46 -35.31 -15.63
C ARG A 186 -48.89 -35.60 -15.14
N ALA A 187 -49.62 -34.49 -14.98
CA ALA A 187 -51.08 -34.28 -15.07
C ALA A 187 -51.97 -34.52 -13.82
N ALA A 188 -53.01 -33.65 -13.75
CA ALA A 188 -54.15 -33.57 -12.82
C ALA A 188 -53.81 -32.87 -11.48
N ASP A 189 -54.40 -31.76 -11.01
CA ASP A 189 -55.66 -31.03 -11.30
C ASP A 189 -55.43 -29.55 -10.85
N ASP A 190 -55.76 -28.50 -11.61
CA ASP A 190 -57.08 -27.84 -11.77
C ASP A 190 -57.89 -27.67 -10.47
N GLU A 191 -57.82 -26.48 -9.86
CA GLU A 191 -58.91 -25.75 -9.18
C GLU A 191 -58.35 -24.37 -8.71
N ASN A 192 -58.69 -23.23 -9.34
CA ASN A 192 -59.97 -22.48 -9.21
C ASN A 192 -60.21 -22.12 -7.73
N VAL A 193 -60.26 -20.88 -7.23
CA VAL A 193 -60.97 -19.63 -7.55
C VAL A 193 -60.31 -18.59 -6.61
N GLY A 194 -60.01 -17.35 -7.01
CA GLY A 194 -60.99 -16.29 -7.15
C GLY A 194 -60.34 -14.97 -6.73
N GLY A 195 -60.36 -14.00 -7.62
CA GLY A 195 -59.97 -12.63 -7.34
C GLY A 195 -61.16 -11.78 -6.90
N LEU A 196 -60.81 -10.72 -6.15
CA LEU A 196 -61.49 -9.42 -6.01
C LEU A 196 -62.81 -9.42 -5.22
N PRO A 197 -63.21 -8.30 -4.59
CA PRO A 197 -62.88 -6.89 -4.87
C PRO A 197 -61.62 -6.32 -4.20
#